data_AF-A0A8H4SIC5-F1
#
_entry.id   AF-A0A8H4SIC5-F1
#
_cell.length_a   1.000
_cell.length_b   1.000
_cell.length_c   1.000
_cell.angle_alpha   90.00
_cell.angle_beta   90.00
_cell.angle_gamma   90.00
#
_symmetry.space_group_name_H-M   'P 1'
#
loop_
_entity.id
_entity.type
_entity.pdbx_description
1 polymer ?
#
loop_
_entity_poly.entity_id
_entity_poly.type
_entity_poly.pdbx_seq_one_letter_code
_entity_poly.pdbx_strand_id
1 'polypeptide(L)'
;MAPVSMPPAQVDEHQYWTDPILCEETRARLKHFRSLGWLPPNFKPRTLIGIATVERYWRKYCVQSNQDYVNYLLLEDQAIYMNFFDWMFKTSREKALQSYDEYWRRLCQYFQLFARRSVNDDVHTQMRRFLNGVFPAERKISRRTKDKNTLDVDVFCVIYRHHWVHSRFFRHGSMIVQFATIQLWSAITGTRPGVLLPQNTSLPGVSSLSKRKQYPTFQSDLPKHIPVTDLPDSVCYRDIELFYLRDPQSKRDVLCAVIEFRNLKGRPEGADGTKFFMHGDYQLAYCPITQIVSFAFRDGAFVNAELTPELIWRLRVPKRGSSLPLRWKPEVLNTPLLRRFNRTTCGYELHPLLPMTYESSRRALQELGRDARFENDIGHYNFRRWAANEVNRNFTSQERQRVLGQSGDAVFERHYQSQFIARDLQHVVLLRPPQEGLLRVAGSMLRKRDPLAPSELTDTHKRAICRHPEMLS
;
A
#
# COMPACT_ATOMS: atom_id res chain seq x y z
N MET A 1 -15.29 56.47 37.79
CA MET A 1 -15.83 55.17 37.34
C MET A 1 -15.17 54.09 38.16
N ALA A 2 -15.95 53.38 38.98
CA ALA A 2 -15.47 52.24 39.77
C ALA A 2 -15.19 51.03 38.84
N PRO A 3 -14.19 50.18 39.15
CA PRO A 3 -13.90 49.02 38.33
C PRO A 3 -15.04 47.99 38.46
N VAL A 4 -15.54 47.54 37.31
CA VAL A 4 -16.57 46.49 37.21
C VAL A 4 -15.98 45.17 37.71
N SER A 5 -16.60 44.60 38.74
CA SER A 5 -16.30 43.27 39.24
C SER A 5 -16.64 42.22 38.18
N MET A 6 -15.62 41.46 37.75
CA MET A 6 -15.83 40.25 36.94
C MET A 6 -16.72 39.26 37.70
N PRO A 7 -17.68 38.60 37.04
CA PRO A 7 -18.50 37.59 37.70
C PRO A 7 -17.63 36.40 38.15
N PRO A 8 -17.93 35.76 39.30
CA PRO A 8 -17.19 34.59 39.75
C PRO A 8 -17.37 33.45 38.73
N ALA A 9 -16.25 32.81 38.37
CA ALA A 9 -16.24 31.65 37.49
C ALA A 9 -17.14 30.55 38.05
N GLN A 10 -17.97 29.95 37.19
CA GLN A 10 -18.85 28.85 37.57
C GLN A 10 -18.02 27.65 38.05
N VAL A 11 -18.32 27.18 39.25
CA VAL A 11 -17.59 26.11 39.97
C VAL A 11 -17.60 24.77 39.20
N ASP A 12 -18.52 24.59 38.25
CA ASP A 12 -18.68 23.36 37.46
C ASP A 12 -17.91 23.33 36.13
N GLU A 13 -17.24 24.41 35.69
CA GLU A 13 -16.45 24.38 34.45
C GLU A 13 -15.21 23.48 34.53
N HIS A 14 -14.83 23.03 35.74
CA HIS A 14 -13.60 22.29 35.98
C HIS A 14 -13.79 20.79 36.20
N GLN A 15 -15.03 20.28 36.07
CA GLN A 15 -15.38 18.89 36.36
C GLN A 15 -14.63 17.84 35.50
N TYR A 16 -14.03 18.26 34.38
CA TYR A 16 -13.26 17.41 33.47
C TYR A 16 -11.73 17.63 33.53
N TRP A 17 -11.25 18.53 34.37
CA TRP A 17 -9.83 18.81 34.51
C TRP A 17 -9.26 17.95 35.65
N THR A 18 -8.27 17.11 35.34
CA THR A 18 -7.44 16.47 36.37
C THR A 18 -6.66 17.53 37.17
N ASP A 19 -6.16 17.16 38.35
CA ASP A 19 -5.49 18.03 39.33
C ASP A 19 -4.70 19.21 38.70
N PRO A 20 -4.88 20.44 39.22
CA PRO A 20 -4.25 21.62 38.65
C PRO A 20 -2.72 21.53 38.75
N ILE A 21 -2.05 21.54 37.60
CA ILE A 21 -0.58 21.63 37.51
C ILE A 21 -0.15 22.96 38.15
N LEU A 22 0.74 22.90 39.13
CA LEU A 22 1.25 24.10 39.79
C LEU A 22 1.97 25.04 38.79
N CYS A 23 1.86 26.35 39.02
CA CYS A 23 2.51 27.36 38.18
C CYS A 23 4.04 27.15 38.04
N GLU A 24 4.69 26.71 39.12
CA GLU A 24 6.12 26.43 39.14
C GLU A 24 6.49 25.21 38.30
N GLU A 25 5.69 24.14 38.39
CA GLU A 25 5.85 22.95 37.57
C GLU A 25 5.67 23.29 36.08
N THR A 26 4.66 24.10 35.75
CA THR A 26 4.44 24.58 34.38
C THR A 26 5.65 25.36 33.84
N ARG A 27 6.24 26.24 34.66
CA ARG A 27 7.45 26.99 34.28
C ARG A 27 8.67 26.08 34.12
N ALA A 28 8.84 25.07 34.98
CA ALA A 28 9.91 24.09 34.87
C ALA A 28 9.77 23.26 33.58
N ARG A 29 8.55 22.81 33.26
CA ARG A 29 8.24 22.09 32.00
C ARG A 29 8.51 22.95 30.78
N LEU A 30 8.18 24.23 30.81
CA LEU A 30 8.51 25.16 29.71
C LEU A 30 10.02 25.27 29.48
N LYS A 31 10.82 25.37 30.55
CA LYS A 31 12.29 25.38 30.44
C LYS A 31 12.80 24.07 29.84
N HIS A 32 12.27 22.92 30.31
CA HIS A 32 12.59 21.61 29.76
C HIS A 32 12.26 21.53 28.26
N PHE A 33 11.05 21.93 27.84
CA PHE A 33 10.69 21.88 26.42
C PHE A 33 11.50 22.84 25.54
N ARG A 34 11.91 24.00 26.08
CA ARG A 34 12.87 24.89 25.39
C ARG A 34 14.24 24.24 25.23
N SER A 35 14.69 23.45 26.21
CA SER A 35 15.96 22.72 26.11
C SER A 35 15.95 21.58 25.08
N LEU A 36 14.78 21.09 24.66
CA LEU A 36 14.69 20.05 23.63
C LEU A 36 15.10 20.56 22.24
N GLY A 37 14.94 21.87 21.98
CA GLY A 37 15.34 22.48 20.70
C GLY A 37 14.64 21.86 19.49
N TRP A 38 15.37 21.69 18.39
CA TRP A 38 14.86 21.08 17.16
C TRP A 38 14.83 19.55 17.27
N LEU A 39 13.67 18.96 16.93
CA LEU A 39 13.49 17.52 16.91
C LEU A 39 13.71 16.96 15.49
N PRO A 40 14.66 16.03 15.28
CA PRO A 40 14.91 15.48 13.97
C PRO A 40 13.75 14.63 13.43
N PRO A 41 13.48 14.66 12.12
CA PRO A 41 12.46 13.81 11.52
C PRO A 41 12.88 12.34 11.54
N ASN A 42 12.04 11.48 12.13
CA ASN A 42 12.20 10.02 12.04
C ASN A 42 11.55 9.47 10.76
N PHE A 43 12.22 9.66 9.62
CA PHE A 43 11.68 9.25 8.34
C PHE A 43 11.55 7.72 8.21
N LYS A 44 10.39 7.26 7.75
CA LYS A 44 10.15 5.85 7.43
C LYS A 44 11.13 5.33 6.37
N PRO A 45 11.48 4.03 6.35
CA PRO A 45 12.49 3.47 5.44
C PRO A 45 12.26 3.80 3.97
N ARG A 46 11.00 3.74 3.51
CA ARG A 46 10.64 4.12 2.13
C ARG A 46 10.94 5.58 1.80
N THR A 47 10.72 6.48 2.76
CA THR A 47 11.06 7.89 2.59
C THR A 47 12.58 8.04 2.53
N LEU A 48 13.33 7.38 3.40
CA LEU A 48 14.80 7.39 3.37
C LEU A 48 15.36 6.88 2.03
N ILE A 49 14.82 5.80 1.47
CA ILE A 49 15.21 5.31 0.12
C ILE A 49 14.95 6.38 -0.96
N GLY A 50 13.81 7.07 -0.87
CA GLY A 50 13.49 8.18 -1.77
C GLY A 50 14.46 9.35 -1.63
N ILE A 51 14.81 9.72 -0.40
CA ILE A 51 15.79 10.77 -0.12
C ILE A 51 17.17 10.35 -0.65
N ALA A 52 17.62 9.13 -0.38
CA ALA A 52 18.89 8.59 -0.87
C ALA A 52 18.99 8.62 -2.40
N THR A 53 17.87 8.38 -3.07
CA THR A 53 17.80 8.46 -4.54
C THR A 53 18.08 9.88 -5.01
N VAL A 54 17.44 10.88 -4.40
CA VAL A 54 17.63 12.29 -4.76
C VAL A 54 18.99 12.82 -4.32
N GLU A 55 19.49 12.44 -3.14
CA GLU A 55 20.85 12.72 -2.66
C GLU A 55 21.90 12.33 -3.70
N ARG A 56 21.78 11.14 -4.31
CA ARG A 56 22.70 10.69 -5.35
C ARG A 56 22.67 11.56 -6.61
N TYR A 57 21.50 12.02 -7.03
CA TYR A 57 21.40 12.94 -8.17
C TYR A 57 21.96 14.31 -7.81
N TRP A 58 21.59 14.83 -6.65
CA TRP A 58 22.02 16.14 -6.16
C TRP A 58 23.54 16.23 -6.05
N ARG A 59 24.18 15.25 -5.41
CA ARG A 59 25.65 15.21 -5.29
C ARG A 59 26.34 15.13 -6.66
N LYS A 60 25.80 14.37 -7.61
CA LYS A 60 26.35 14.32 -8.98
C LYS A 60 26.25 15.66 -9.71
N TYR A 61 25.12 16.34 -9.57
CA TYR A 61 24.93 17.68 -10.12
C TYR A 61 25.92 18.68 -9.50
N CYS A 62 26.11 18.65 -8.17
CA CYS A 62 27.06 19.54 -7.49
C CYS A 62 28.50 19.28 -7.92
N VAL A 63 28.90 18.01 -8.11
CA VAL A 63 30.22 17.66 -8.66
C VAL A 63 30.42 18.24 -10.06
N GLN A 64 29.41 18.17 -10.92
CA GLN A 64 29.48 18.76 -12.26
C GLN A 64 29.61 20.28 -12.22
N SER A 65 28.92 20.94 -11.29
CA SER A 65 28.95 22.40 -11.12
C SER A 65 30.12 22.90 -10.27
N ASN A 66 31.02 22.00 -9.83
CA ASN A 66 32.14 22.27 -8.93
C ASN A 66 31.71 22.98 -7.62
N GLN A 67 30.60 22.53 -7.03
CA GLN A 67 30.04 23.08 -5.79
C GLN A 67 30.03 22.04 -4.67
N ASP A 68 30.12 22.52 -3.42
CA ASP A 68 29.84 21.68 -2.25
C ASP A 68 28.33 21.42 -2.14
N TYR A 69 27.96 20.16 -1.98
CA TYR A 69 26.55 19.75 -2.07
C TYR A 69 25.72 20.21 -0.88
N VAL A 70 26.30 20.45 0.30
CA VAL A 70 25.56 20.94 1.47
C VAL A 70 25.38 22.45 1.34
N ASN A 71 26.46 23.18 1.14
CA ASN A 71 26.42 24.64 1.05
C ASN A 71 25.52 25.09 -0.12
N TYR A 72 25.64 24.44 -1.28
CA TYR A 72 24.84 24.77 -2.46
C TYR A 72 23.35 24.47 -2.27
N LEU A 73 23.02 23.44 -1.48
CA LEU A 73 21.64 23.12 -1.09
C LEU A 73 21.08 24.16 -0.12
N LEU A 74 21.91 24.69 0.77
CA LEU A 74 21.49 25.65 1.80
C LEU A 74 21.38 27.10 1.29
N LEU A 75 21.91 27.42 0.09
CA LEU A 75 21.72 28.72 -0.56
C LEU A 75 20.25 29.05 -0.83
N GLU A 76 19.41 28.02 -0.98
CA GLU A 76 17.96 28.18 -1.16
C GLU A 76 17.56 29.00 -2.41
N ASP A 77 18.44 29.06 -3.40
CA ASP A 77 18.18 29.74 -4.67
C ASP A 77 17.33 28.85 -5.59
N GLN A 78 16.17 29.36 -5.99
CA GLN A 78 15.26 28.68 -6.90
C GLN A 78 15.89 28.35 -8.25
N ALA A 79 16.79 29.19 -8.78
CA ALA A 79 17.45 28.96 -10.06
C ALA A 79 18.35 27.73 -10.01
N ILE A 80 19.04 27.52 -8.89
CA ILE A 80 19.85 26.32 -8.63
C ILE A 80 18.97 25.07 -8.70
N TYR A 81 17.83 25.08 -8.00
CA TYR A 81 16.91 23.95 -7.98
C TYR A 81 16.29 23.69 -9.35
N MET A 82 15.85 24.73 -10.07
CA MET A 82 15.33 24.60 -11.43
C MET A 82 16.37 23.98 -12.37
N ASN A 83 17.62 24.46 -12.29
CA ASN A 83 18.73 23.92 -13.10
C ASN A 83 19.06 22.47 -12.74
N PHE A 84 19.03 22.10 -11.45
CA PHE A 84 19.18 20.71 -11.03
C PHE A 84 18.13 19.79 -11.65
N PHE A 85 16.86 20.20 -11.68
CA PHE A 85 15.78 19.41 -12.28
C PHE A 85 15.89 19.32 -13.81
N ASP A 86 16.29 20.41 -14.48
CA ASP A 86 16.60 20.39 -15.92
C ASP A 86 17.78 19.47 -16.24
N TRP A 87 18.86 19.56 -15.47
CA TRP A 87 20.01 18.67 -15.56
C TRP A 87 19.61 17.21 -15.36
N MET A 88 18.81 16.92 -14.32
CA MET A 88 18.34 15.56 -14.06
C MET A 88 17.50 15.05 -15.24
N PHE A 89 16.62 15.88 -15.79
CA PHE A 89 15.82 15.54 -16.97
C PHE A 89 16.72 15.19 -18.17
N LYS A 90 17.76 15.97 -18.43
CA LYS A 90 18.68 15.79 -19.58
C LYS A 90 19.64 14.61 -19.42
N THR A 91 20.05 14.28 -18.20
CA THR A 91 21.15 13.32 -17.95
C THR A 91 20.70 11.95 -17.45
N SER A 92 19.40 11.73 -17.28
CA SER A 92 18.88 10.48 -16.73
C SER A 92 17.78 9.90 -17.61
N ARG A 93 17.39 8.64 -17.31
CA ARG A 93 16.28 7.99 -18.02
C ARG A 93 15.00 8.83 -17.89
N GLU A 94 14.19 8.85 -18.93
CA GLU A 94 12.90 9.53 -18.96
C GLU A 94 12.04 9.16 -17.74
N LYS A 95 11.35 10.17 -17.20
CA LYS A 95 10.51 10.07 -16.00
C LYS A 95 9.19 10.80 -16.24
N ALA A 96 8.15 10.32 -15.57
CA ALA A 96 6.88 11.04 -15.52
C ALA A 96 6.98 12.31 -14.68
N LEU A 97 6.13 13.30 -14.96
CA LEU A 97 6.09 14.57 -14.23
C LEU A 97 5.96 14.39 -12.71
N GLN A 98 5.10 13.45 -12.29
CA GLN A 98 4.87 13.10 -10.88
C GLN A 98 6.14 12.61 -10.15
N SER A 99 7.12 12.08 -10.89
CA SER A 99 8.39 11.66 -10.28
C SER A 99 9.21 12.87 -9.85
N TYR A 100 9.16 13.96 -10.62
CA TYR A 100 9.85 15.20 -10.28
C TYR A 100 9.19 15.91 -9.10
N ASP A 101 7.85 15.90 -9.02
CA ASP A 101 7.12 16.36 -7.82
C ASP A 101 7.54 15.57 -6.57
N GLU A 102 7.66 14.24 -6.68
CA GLU A 102 8.14 13.42 -5.57
C GLU A 102 9.58 13.75 -5.22
N TYR A 103 10.46 13.91 -6.21
CA TYR A 103 11.87 14.23 -6.00
C TYR A 103 12.07 15.61 -5.38
N TRP A 104 11.28 16.61 -5.76
CA TRP A 104 11.30 17.92 -5.11
C TRP A 104 10.95 17.78 -3.63
N ARG A 105 9.89 17.05 -3.31
CA ARG A 105 9.54 16.75 -1.91
C ARG A 105 10.67 16.02 -1.17
N ARG A 106 11.41 15.12 -1.82
CA ARG A 106 12.56 14.43 -1.19
C ARG A 106 13.76 15.35 -1.02
N LEU A 107 14.00 16.26 -1.95
CA LEU A 107 15.05 17.27 -1.84
C LEU A 107 14.76 18.22 -0.66
N CYS A 108 13.51 18.66 -0.48
CA CYS A 108 13.10 19.44 0.69
C CYS A 108 13.31 18.66 2.00
N GLN A 109 13.02 17.36 2.00
CA GLN A 109 13.29 16.50 3.17
C GLN A 109 14.79 16.33 3.44
N TYR A 110 15.61 16.28 2.39
CA TYR A 110 17.06 16.26 2.51
C TYR A 110 17.59 17.59 3.06
N PHE A 111 17.11 18.72 2.54
CA PHE A 111 17.42 20.06 3.04
C PHE A 111 17.14 20.20 4.53
N GLN A 112 15.99 19.71 5.00
CA GLN A 112 15.60 19.74 6.41
C GLN A 112 16.61 19.07 7.34
N LEU A 113 17.33 18.04 6.88
CA LEU A 113 18.34 17.33 7.68
C LEU A 113 19.53 18.24 8.03
N PHE A 114 19.89 19.17 7.14
CA PHE A 114 21.01 20.10 7.35
C PHE A 114 20.54 21.44 7.91
N ALA A 115 19.47 22.00 7.34
CA ALA A 115 18.98 23.33 7.69
C ALA A 115 18.23 23.38 9.04
N ARG A 116 17.74 22.23 9.53
CA ARG A 116 16.87 22.13 10.71
C ARG A 116 15.61 23.00 10.64
N ARG A 117 15.17 23.32 9.41
CA ARG A 117 13.94 24.04 9.08
C ARG A 117 13.41 23.60 7.71
N SER A 118 12.16 23.94 7.40
CA SER A 118 11.64 23.81 6.04
C SER A 118 12.33 24.78 5.07
N VAL A 119 12.30 24.41 3.79
CA VAL A 119 12.62 25.34 2.70
C VAL A 119 11.66 26.54 2.77
N ASN A 120 12.14 27.72 2.41
CA ASN A 120 11.36 28.95 2.33
C ASN A 120 10.10 28.74 1.46
N ASP A 121 8.96 29.23 1.94
CA ASP A 121 7.67 28.99 1.32
C ASP A 121 7.54 29.61 -0.09
N ASP A 122 8.22 30.74 -0.35
CA ASP A 122 8.25 31.34 -1.68
C ASP A 122 9.00 30.43 -2.65
N VAL A 123 10.24 30.05 -2.32
CA VAL A 123 11.06 29.13 -3.12
C VAL A 123 10.33 27.81 -3.36
N HIS A 124 9.68 27.27 -2.33
CA HIS A 124 8.86 26.07 -2.44
C HIS A 124 7.67 26.24 -3.40
N THR A 125 7.04 27.40 -3.39
CA THR A 125 5.92 27.73 -4.27
C THR A 125 6.38 27.97 -5.71
N GLN A 126 7.49 28.67 -5.92
CA GLN A 126 8.08 28.89 -7.24
C GLN A 126 8.52 27.58 -7.89
N MET A 127 9.14 26.68 -7.13
CA MET A 127 9.48 25.34 -7.62
C MET A 127 8.25 24.54 -8.04
N ARG A 128 7.14 24.62 -7.29
CA ARG A 128 5.88 24.00 -7.70
C ARG A 128 5.32 24.62 -8.98
N ARG A 129 5.39 25.94 -9.15
CA ARG A 129 4.95 26.62 -10.39
C ARG A 129 5.80 26.20 -11.58
N PHE A 130 7.11 26.12 -11.41
CA PHE A 130 8.03 25.62 -12.42
C PHE A 130 7.69 24.19 -12.84
N LEU A 131 7.60 23.26 -11.89
CA LEU A 131 7.32 21.84 -12.19
C LEU A 131 5.96 21.64 -12.87
N ASN A 132 4.94 22.43 -12.52
CA ASN A 132 3.60 22.28 -13.11
C ASN A 132 3.41 23.03 -14.44
N GLY A 133 4.10 24.16 -14.62
CA GLY A 133 3.87 25.09 -15.73
C GLY A 133 4.95 25.07 -16.81
N VAL A 134 6.21 25.25 -16.39
CA VAL A 134 7.35 25.58 -17.27
C VAL A 134 8.21 24.37 -17.58
N PHE A 135 8.21 23.36 -16.71
CA PHE A 135 9.06 22.18 -16.81
C PHE A 135 8.41 21.07 -17.68
N PRO A 136 9.14 20.48 -18.64
CA PRO A 136 10.48 20.86 -19.11
C PRO A 136 10.43 22.07 -20.03
N ALA A 137 11.50 22.87 -20.01
CA ALA A 137 11.61 24.07 -20.85
C ALA A 137 11.60 23.77 -22.37
N GLU A 138 12.04 22.57 -22.78
CA GLU A 138 12.32 22.25 -24.18
C GLU A 138 11.46 21.13 -24.80
N ARG A 139 10.82 20.26 -23.99
CA ARG A 139 10.08 19.08 -24.48
C ARG A 139 8.79 18.85 -23.70
N LYS A 140 7.71 18.47 -24.38
CA LYS A 140 6.43 18.14 -23.71
C LYS A 140 6.53 16.80 -22.98
N ILE A 141 6.49 16.81 -21.64
CA ILE A 141 6.17 15.60 -20.87
C ILE A 141 4.66 15.38 -20.94
N SER A 142 4.24 14.15 -21.21
CA SER A 142 2.83 13.78 -21.16
C SER A 142 2.23 14.07 -19.78
N ARG A 143 1.21 14.93 -19.74
CA ARG A 143 0.38 15.18 -18.54
C ARG A 143 -0.71 14.12 -18.37
N ARG A 144 -0.83 13.15 -19.30
CA ARG A 144 -1.81 12.07 -19.18
C ARG A 144 -1.46 11.25 -17.94
N THR A 145 -2.44 11.11 -17.06
CA THR A 145 -2.35 10.16 -15.96
C THR A 145 -2.39 8.75 -16.51
N LYS A 146 -1.65 7.83 -15.87
CA LYS A 146 -1.74 6.41 -16.18
C LYS A 146 -3.20 5.96 -16.03
N ASP A 147 -3.66 5.15 -16.97
CA ASP A 147 -5.00 4.57 -16.95
C ASP A 147 -5.29 3.90 -15.61
N LYS A 148 -6.44 4.24 -15.03
CA LYS A 148 -6.86 3.79 -13.70
C LYS A 148 -7.79 2.59 -13.77
N ASN A 149 -7.40 1.58 -14.55
CA ASN A 149 -8.12 0.32 -14.63
C ASN A 149 -8.51 -0.20 -13.24
N THR A 150 -9.77 -0.60 -13.12
CA THR A 150 -10.39 -1.19 -11.94
C THR A 150 -10.82 -2.61 -12.29
N LEU A 151 -10.89 -3.49 -11.30
CA LEU A 151 -11.58 -4.77 -11.47
C LEU A 151 -13.09 -4.57 -11.30
N ASP A 152 -13.81 -5.63 -11.66
CA ASP A 152 -15.18 -5.93 -11.25
C ASP A 152 -15.23 -7.40 -10.80
N VAL A 153 -16.40 -7.87 -10.36
CA VAL A 153 -16.58 -9.26 -9.90
C VAL A 153 -16.31 -10.28 -11.00
N ASP A 154 -16.65 -9.99 -12.26
CA ASP A 154 -16.50 -10.91 -13.39
C ASP A 154 -15.01 -11.10 -13.73
N VAL A 155 -14.25 -9.99 -13.79
CA VAL A 155 -12.80 -9.98 -13.97
C VAL A 155 -12.12 -10.72 -12.82
N PHE A 156 -12.53 -10.47 -11.57
CA PHE A 156 -11.99 -11.17 -10.40
C PHE A 156 -12.21 -12.68 -10.51
N CYS A 157 -13.42 -13.13 -10.82
CA CYS A 157 -13.75 -14.55 -11.00
C CYS A 157 -12.87 -15.21 -12.09
N VAL A 158 -12.67 -14.54 -13.22
CA VAL A 158 -11.81 -15.05 -14.30
C VAL A 158 -10.36 -15.21 -13.84
N ILE A 159 -9.78 -14.16 -13.24
CA ILE A 159 -8.39 -14.18 -12.77
C ILE A 159 -8.20 -15.20 -11.65
N TYR A 160 -9.14 -15.23 -10.69
CA TYR A 160 -9.07 -16.10 -9.54
C TYR A 160 -9.22 -17.57 -9.94
N ARG A 161 -10.13 -17.89 -10.86
CA ARG A 161 -10.22 -19.24 -11.45
C ARG A 161 -8.96 -19.60 -12.21
N HIS A 162 -8.41 -18.68 -13.01
CA HIS A 162 -7.16 -18.91 -13.74
C HIS A 162 -5.99 -19.21 -12.79
N HIS A 163 -5.91 -18.49 -11.67
CA HIS A 163 -4.94 -18.73 -10.60
C HIS A 163 -5.01 -20.16 -10.07
N TRP A 164 -6.21 -20.65 -9.74
CA TRP A 164 -6.40 -21.97 -9.16
C TRP A 164 -6.24 -23.12 -10.16
N VAL A 165 -6.65 -22.94 -11.42
CA VAL A 165 -6.78 -24.06 -12.39
C VAL A 165 -5.67 -24.07 -13.43
N HIS A 166 -5.23 -22.89 -13.89
CA HIS A 166 -4.44 -22.77 -15.12
C HIS A 166 -3.04 -22.16 -14.92
N SER A 167 -2.77 -21.54 -13.76
CA SER A 167 -1.52 -20.80 -13.56
C SER A 167 -0.29 -21.70 -13.65
N ARG A 168 0.65 -21.30 -14.50
CA ARG A 168 1.95 -21.97 -14.67
C ARG A 168 3.08 -21.31 -13.87
N PHE A 169 2.79 -20.17 -13.25
CA PHE A 169 3.78 -19.37 -12.53
C PHE A 169 4.03 -19.92 -11.11
N PHE A 170 2.98 -20.37 -10.43
CA PHE A 170 3.09 -20.89 -9.06
C PHE A 170 3.49 -22.36 -9.06
N ARG A 171 4.67 -22.66 -8.51
CA ARG A 171 5.29 -24.00 -8.57
C ARG A 171 5.17 -24.80 -7.27
N HIS A 172 4.50 -24.26 -6.26
CA HIS A 172 4.34 -24.89 -4.95
C HIS A 172 2.94 -24.62 -4.39
N GLY A 173 2.30 -25.61 -3.74
CA GLY A 173 0.93 -25.50 -3.24
C GLY A 173 0.72 -24.29 -2.31
N SER A 174 1.65 -24.05 -1.38
CA SER A 174 1.58 -22.87 -0.51
C SER A 174 1.79 -21.53 -1.25
N MET A 175 2.42 -21.50 -2.44
CA MET A 175 2.40 -20.27 -3.26
C MET A 175 0.99 -20.01 -3.78
N ILE A 176 0.31 -21.05 -4.30
CA ILE A 176 -1.06 -20.96 -4.81
C ILE A 176 -1.98 -20.43 -3.71
N VAL A 177 -1.96 -21.02 -2.51
CA VAL A 177 -2.83 -20.57 -1.40
C VAL A 177 -2.50 -19.12 -0.98
N GLN A 178 -1.22 -18.77 -0.81
CA GLN A 178 -0.84 -17.40 -0.43
C GLN A 178 -1.27 -16.35 -1.45
N PHE A 179 -1.14 -16.64 -2.74
CA PHE A 179 -1.55 -15.71 -3.80
C PHE A 179 -3.07 -15.63 -3.97
N ALA A 180 -3.79 -16.71 -3.70
CA ALA A 180 -5.24 -16.66 -3.60
C ALA A 180 -5.68 -15.75 -2.44
N THR A 181 -5.02 -15.87 -1.28
CA THR A 181 -5.26 -14.98 -0.12
C THR A 181 -5.00 -13.53 -0.44
N ILE A 182 -3.88 -13.21 -1.11
CA ILE A 182 -3.57 -11.84 -1.51
C ILE A 182 -4.69 -11.25 -2.37
N GLN A 183 -5.16 -12.00 -3.37
CA GLN A 183 -6.21 -11.54 -4.29
C GLN A 183 -7.55 -11.35 -3.54
N LEU A 184 -7.98 -12.36 -2.79
CA LEU A 184 -9.26 -12.36 -2.08
C LEU A 184 -9.30 -11.29 -0.98
N TRP A 185 -8.27 -11.19 -0.13
CA TRP A 185 -8.23 -10.19 0.93
C TRP A 185 -8.13 -8.77 0.39
N SER A 186 -7.41 -8.57 -0.73
CA SER A 186 -7.36 -7.27 -1.40
C SER A 186 -8.73 -6.87 -1.96
N ALA A 187 -9.51 -7.83 -2.48
CA ALA A 187 -10.87 -7.60 -2.98
C ALA A 187 -11.86 -7.26 -1.86
N ILE A 188 -11.83 -8.02 -0.76
CA ILE A 188 -12.77 -7.85 0.37
C ILE A 188 -12.51 -6.57 1.14
N THR A 189 -11.24 -6.29 1.46
CA THR A 189 -10.90 -5.21 2.42
C THR A 189 -10.55 -3.90 1.73
N GLY A 190 -10.16 -3.96 0.45
CA GLY A 190 -9.56 -2.82 -0.25
C GLY A 190 -8.30 -2.29 0.44
N THR A 191 -7.66 -3.05 1.35
CA THR A 191 -6.52 -2.56 2.15
C THR A 191 -5.31 -2.21 1.28
N ARG A 192 -4.38 -1.41 1.81
CA ARG A 192 -3.19 -1.02 1.03
C ARG A 192 -2.30 -2.25 0.88
N PRO A 193 -1.70 -2.49 -0.30
CA PRO A 193 -0.87 -3.67 -0.49
C PRO A 193 0.31 -3.72 0.46
N GLY A 194 0.86 -2.56 0.82
CA GLY A 194 1.95 -2.42 1.79
C GLY A 194 1.61 -2.84 3.22
N VAL A 195 0.33 -3.05 3.54
CA VAL A 195 -0.12 -3.57 4.84
C VAL A 195 -0.08 -5.10 4.85
N LEU A 196 -0.47 -5.73 3.73
CA LEU A 196 -0.40 -7.18 3.55
C LEU A 196 1.04 -7.65 3.29
N LEU A 197 1.76 -6.85 2.51
CA LEU A 197 3.01 -7.20 1.88
C LEU A 197 4.01 -6.06 2.10
N PRO A 198 4.95 -6.22 3.05
CA PRO A 198 5.94 -5.20 3.29
C PRO A 198 6.75 -4.95 2.03
N GLN A 199 7.25 -3.73 1.90
CA GLN A 199 8.16 -3.42 0.81
C GLN A 199 9.54 -4.03 1.11
N ASN A 200 10.30 -4.35 0.07
CA ASN A 200 11.71 -4.71 0.25
C ASN A 200 12.45 -3.52 0.86
N THR A 201 12.70 -3.58 2.17
CA THR A 201 13.41 -2.55 2.96
C THR A 201 14.87 -2.93 3.17
N SER A 202 15.44 -3.81 2.35
CA SER A 202 16.89 -4.04 2.34
C SER A 202 17.59 -2.69 2.19
N LEU A 203 18.14 -2.21 3.31
CA LEU A 203 18.99 -1.02 3.35
C LEU A 203 20.16 -1.23 2.38
N PRO A 204 20.75 -0.16 1.83
CA PRO A 204 21.79 -0.22 0.79
C PRO A 204 23.07 -1.03 1.13
N GLY A 205 23.15 -1.69 2.30
CA GLY A 205 24.25 -2.57 2.71
C GLY A 205 23.92 -4.06 2.74
N VAL A 206 22.66 -4.48 2.61
CA VAL A 206 22.25 -5.91 2.68
C VAL A 206 21.27 -6.23 1.56
N SER A 207 21.74 -6.14 0.31
CA SER A 207 21.04 -6.77 -0.81
C SER A 207 22.00 -7.71 -1.51
N SER A 208 21.64 -8.99 -1.49
CA SER A 208 22.15 -9.98 -2.41
C SER A 208 21.86 -9.50 -3.84
N LEU A 209 22.95 -9.24 -4.57
CA LEU A 209 23.07 -9.39 -6.01
C LEU A 209 21.95 -8.77 -6.86
N SER A 210 21.96 -7.44 -6.99
CA SER A 210 21.60 -6.82 -8.27
C SER A 210 22.83 -6.07 -8.82
N LYS A 211 23.38 -6.63 -9.90
CA LYS A 211 24.56 -6.13 -10.62
C LYS A 211 24.27 -4.75 -11.24
N ARG A 212 24.44 -3.67 -10.47
CA ARG A 212 24.73 -2.33 -11.01
C ARG A 212 25.87 -1.75 -10.19
N LYS A 213 27.00 -1.51 -10.86
CA LYS A 213 28.28 -0.94 -10.36
C LYS A 213 28.09 -0.23 -9.00
N GLN A 214 28.42 -0.92 -7.92
CA GLN A 214 28.72 -0.27 -6.65
C GLN A 214 29.90 0.66 -6.92
N TYR A 215 29.68 1.97 -6.79
CA TYR A 215 30.79 2.89 -6.59
C TYR A 215 31.30 2.62 -5.16
N PRO A 216 32.58 2.27 -4.95
CA PRO A 216 33.04 1.74 -3.66
C PRO A 216 33.04 2.71 -2.47
N THR A 217 32.59 3.97 -2.61
CA THR A 217 32.79 5.03 -1.60
C THR A 217 31.56 5.90 -1.29
N PHE A 218 30.35 5.55 -1.73
CA PHE A 218 29.17 6.38 -1.42
C PHE A 218 28.70 6.21 0.03
N GLN A 219 29.16 7.10 0.92
CA GLN A 219 28.64 7.24 2.28
C GLN A 219 27.49 8.26 2.28
N SER A 220 26.30 7.81 2.72
CA SER A 220 25.07 8.62 2.76
C SER A 220 24.98 9.37 4.09
N ASP A 221 24.47 10.60 4.07
CA ASP A 221 24.28 11.41 5.28
C ASP A 221 22.97 11.08 6.03
N LEU A 222 22.25 10.07 5.57
CA LEU A 222 20.90 9.81 6.05
C LEU A 222 20.91 9.15 7.43
N PRO A 223 20.06 9.63 8.36
CA PRO A 223 19.91 8.99 9.66
C PRO A 223 19.27 7.61 9.50
N LYS A 224 19.54 6.72 10.47
CA LYS A 224 18.86 5.43 10.57
C LYS A 224 17.43 5.65 11.08
N HIS A 225 16.47 4.94 10.49
CA HIS A 225 15.12 4.89 11.04
C HIS A 225 15.16 4.16 12.39
N ILE A 226 14.51 4.74 13.40
CA ILE A 226 14.32 4.11 14.70
C ILE A 226 12.87 3.62 14.75
N PRO A 227 12.62 2.30 14.77
CA PRO A 227 11.26 1.78 14.90
C PRO A 227 10.71 2.12 16.29
N VAL A 228 9.41 2.38 16.36
CA VAL A 228 8.69 2.62 17.62
C VAL A 228 8.17 1.30 18.21
N THR A 229 8.02 0.28 17.38
CA THR A 229 7.54 -1.05 17.80
C THR A 229 8.36 -2.16 17.17
N ASP A 230 8.54 -3.25 17.90
CA ASP A 230 9.20 -4.47 17.42
C ASP A 230 8.26 -5.41 16.66
N LEU A 231 7.02 -4.98 16.39
CA LEU A 231 6.06 -5.79 15.67
C LEU A 231 6.43 -5.95 14.19
N PRO A 232 6.21 -7.14 13.59
CA PRO A 232 6.43 -7.33 12.16
C PRO A 232 5.61 -6.37 11.29
N ASP A 233 6.19 -5.96 10.17
CA ASP A 233 5.61 -5.07 9.15
C ASP A 233 4.56 -5.76 8.24
N SER A 234 4.02 -6.91 8.67
CA SER A 234 3.06 -7.72 7.91
C SER A 234 2.01 -8.33 8.84
N VAL A 235 0.89 -8.78 8.27
CA VAL A 235 -0.14 -9.51 9.02
C VAL A 235 0.40 -10.84 9.55
N CYS A 236 0.29 -11.03 10.86
CA CYS A 236 0.70 -12.23 11.58
C CYS A 236 -0.49 -12.89 12.28
N TYR A 237 -0.30 -14.06 12.89
CA TYR A 237 -1.37 -14.75 13.65
C TYR A 237 -1.95 -13.89 14.78
N ARG A 238 -1.13 -13.07 15.45
CA ARG A 238 -1.61 -12.14 16.48
C ARG A 238 -2.67 -11.15 15.99
N ASP A 239 -2.67 -10.85 14.70
CA ASP A 239 -3.57 -9.88 14.09
C ASP A 239 -4.92 -10.52 13.70
N ILE A 240 -5.07 -11.83 13.91
CA ILE A 240 -6.26 -12.60 13.52
C ILE A 240 -6.91 -13.17 14.78
N GLU A 241 -8.15 -12.78 15.04
CA GLU A 241 -9.02 -13.47 15.99
C GLU A 241 -9.87 -14.47 15.21
N LEU A 242 -9.67 -15.78 15.39
CA LEU A 242 -10.47 -16.83 14.76
C LEU A 242 -11.41 -17.46 15.80
N PHE A 243 -12.70 -17.53 15.50
CA PHE A 243 -13.71 -18.02 16.46
C PHE A 243 -14.96 -18.52 15.77
N TYR A 244 -15.66 -19.46 16.41
CA TYR A 244 -17.04 -19.78 16.04
C TYR A 244 -17.98 -18.78 16.70
N LEU A 245 -18.96 -18.32 15.95
CA LEU A 245 -20.05 -17.51 16.43
C LEU A 245 -21.36 -18.28 16.27
N ARG A 246 -22.19 -18.27 17.31
CA ARG A 246 -23.55 -18.79 17.19
C ARG A 246 -24.36 -17.80 16.37
N ASP A 247 -24.81 -18.22 15.19
CA ASP A 247 -25.67 -17.41 14.35
C ASP A 247 -27.11 -17.43 14.93
N PRO A 248 -27.69 -16.27 15.30
CA PRO A 248 -29.06 -16.20 15.78
C PRO A 248 -30.11 -16.62 14.73
N GLN A 249 -29.76 -16.53 13.44
CA GLN A 249 -30.67 -16.77 12.31
C GLN A 249 -30.51 -18.17 11.71
N SER A 250 -29.44 -18.90 12.07
CA SER A 250 -29.13 -20.22 11.52
C SER A 250 -28.99 -21.27 12.63
N LYS A 251 -29.32 -22.53 12.31
CA LYS A 251 -29.07 -23.68 13.20
C LYS A 251 -27.59 -24.09 13.22
N ARG A 252 -26.71 -23.44 12.46
CA ARG A 252 -25.29 -23.76 12.37
C ARG A 252 -24.44 -22.62 12.92
N ASP A 253 -23.49 -22.98 13.77
CA ASP A 253 -22.44 -22.07 14.21
C ASP A 253 -21.52 -21.75 13.01
N VAL A 254 -21.08 -20.50 12.90
CA VAL A 254 -20.28 -20.01 11.77
C VAL A 254 -18.86 -19.75 12.25
N LEU A 255 -17.88 -20.32 11.55
CA LEU A 255 -16.47 -19.98 11.78
C LEU A 255 -16.16 -18.63 11.12
N CYS A 256 -15.69 -17.69 11.93
CA CYS A 256 -15.46 -16.30 11.58
C CYS A 256 -14.06 -15.86 11.99
N ALA A 257 -13.58 -14.79 11.36
CA ALA A 257 -12.34 -14.13 11.73
C ALA A 257 -12.54 -12.62 11.82
N VAL A 258 -11.88 -11.99 12.79
CA VAL A 258 -11.63 -10.54 12.79
C VAL A 258 -10.15 -10.31 12.57
N ILE A 259 -9.81 -9.57 11.52
CA ILE A 259 -8.42 -9.31 11.14
C ILE A 259 -8.11 -7.84 11.33
N GLU A 260 -7.08 -7.55 12.12
CA GLU A 260 -6.57 -6.20 12.33
C GLU A 260 -5.44 -5.85 11.35
N PHE A 261 -5.68 -4.85 10.52
CA PHE A 261 -4.68 -4.32 9.60
C PHE A 261 -3.98 -3.10 10.20
N ARG A 262 -2.79 -3.32 10.75
CA ARG A 262 -1.91 -2.30 11.34
C ARG A 262 -1.10 -1.54 10.28
N ASN A 263 -0.21 -0.63 10.70
CA ASN A 263 0.73 0.09 9.84
C ASN A 263 0.08 0.88 8.70
N LEU A 264 -1.09 1.45 8.97
CA LEU A 264 -1.84 2.24 8.00
C LEU A 264 -1.11 3.54 7.69
N LYS A 265 -0.83 3.78 6.40
CA LYS A 265 -0.19 5.03 5.97
C LYS A 265 -0.98 6.26 6.43
N GLY A 266 -0.28 7.18 7.08
CA GLY A 266 -0.84 8.41 7.66
C GLY A 266 -1.14 8.29 9.16
N ARG A 267 -1.06 7.09 9.73
CA ARG A 267 -1.14 6.89 11.18
C ARG A 267 0.25 6.75 11.80
N PRO A 268 0.43 7.15 13.07
CA PRO A 268 1.63 6.85 13.84
C PRO A 268 1.89 5.34 13.88
N GLU A 269 3.15 4.97 14.03
CA GLU A 269 3.54 3.59 14.29
C GLU A 269 3.03 3.16 15.68
N GLY A 270 2.55 1.93 15.79
CA GLY A 270 1.93 1.42 17.03
C GLY A 270 0.46 1.85 17.22
N ALA A 271 -0.08 2.72 16.36
CA ALA A 271 -1.50 3.07 16.42
C ALA A 271 -2.40 1.89 16.01
N ASP A 272 -3.62 1.87 16.55
CA ASP A 272 -4.63 0.85 16.26
C ASP A 272 -4.90 0.73 14.75
N GLY A 273 -5.03 -0.53 14.31
CA GLY A 273 -5.35 -0.89 12.95
C GLY A 273 -6.82 -0.74 12.61
N THR A 274 -7.16 -1.03 11.35
CA THR A 274 -8.56 -1.20 10.94
C THR A 274 -8.91 -2.68 11.02
N LYS A 275 -9.99 -3.01 11.73
CA LYS A 275 -10.48 -4.38 11.89
C LYS A 275 -11.52 -4.71 10.82
N PHE A 276 -11.40 -5.87 10.20
CA PHE A 276 -12.36 -6.39 9.23
C PHE A 276 -12.89 -7.74 9.67
N PHE A 277 -14.20 -7.89 9.64
CA PHE A 277 -14.88 -9.16 9.84
C PHE A 277 -14.85 -9.98 8.55
N MET A 278 -14.59 -11.27 8.68
CA MET A 278 -14.63 -12.27 7.62
C MET A 278 -15.37 -13.51 8.12
N HIS A 279 -16.10 -14.18 7.24
CA HIS A 279 -16.84 -15.40 7.56
C HIS A 279 -16.58 -16.50 6.53
N GLY A 280 -16.98 -17.72 6.88
CA GLY A 280 -16.92 -18.86 5.97
C GLY A 280 -17.82 -18.66 4.75
N ASP A 281 -17.35 -19.10 3.58
CA ASP A 281 -18.12 -19.12 2.33
C ASP A 281 -18.39 -20.58 1.91
N TYR A 282 -19.51 -20.83 1.24
CA TYR A 282 -19.87 -22.14 0.71
C TYR A 282 -18.99 -22.56 -0.46
N GLN A 283 -18.45 -21.60 -1.21
CA GLN A 283 -17.44 -21.84 -2.23
C GLN A 283 -16.05 -21.80 -1.58
N LEU A 284 -15.46 -22.97 -1.36
CA LEU A 284 -14.16 -23.13 -0.68
C LEU A 284 -13.06 -22.23 -1.25
N ALA A 285 -13.02 -22.05 -2.56
CA ALA A 285 -12.04 -21.18 -3.21
C ALA A 285 -12.16 -19.71 -2.76
N TYR A 286 -13.39 -19.23 -2.52
CA TYR A 286 -13.67 -17.84 -2.11
C TYR A 286 -13.78 -17.66 -0.59
N CYS A 287 -13.55 -18.73 0.18
CA CYS A 287 -13.66 -18.70 1.63
C CYS A 287 -12.37 -18.21 2.29
N PRO A 288 -12.33 -16.97 2.86
CA PRO A 288 -11.12 -16.46 3.52
C PRO A 288 -10.77 -17.27 4.78
N ILE A 289 -11.78 -17.86 5.45
CA ILE A 289 -11.60 -18.72 6.61
C ILE A 289 -10.84 -19.99 6.24
N THR A 290 -11.17 -20.61 5.10
CA THR A 290 -10.47 -21.81 4.61
C THR A 290 -8.98 -21.51 4.41
N GLN A 291 -8.65 -20.31 3.92
CA GLN A 291 -7.26 -19.89 3.74
C GLN A 291 -6.53 -19.72 5.08
N ILE A 292 -7.14 -19.02 6.05
CA ILE A 292 -6.58 -18.83 7.41
C ILE A 292 -6.33 -20.18 8.07
N VAL A 293 -7.32 -21.07 8.03
CA VAL A 293 -7.24 -22.43 8.59
C VAL A 293 -6.14 -23.24 7.90
N SER A 294 -6.02 -23.15 6.57
CA SER A 294 -4.97 -23.83 5.82
C SER A 294 -3.56 -23.39 6.27
N PHE A 295 -3.36 -22.09 6.48
CA PHE A 295 -2.09 -21.59 7.02
C PHE A 295 -1.87 -22.06 8.46
N ALA A 296 -2.90 -22.01 9.30
CA ALA A 296 -2.80 -22.44 10.69
C ALA A 296 -2.39 -23.92 10.81
N PHE A 297 -2.92 -24.81 9.97
CA PHE A 297 -2.49 -26.21 9.93
C PHE A 297 -1.08 -26.38 9.35
N ARG A 298 -0.75 -25.67 8.26
CA ARG A 298 0.63 -25.65 7.71
C ARG A 298 1.66 -25.29 8.78
N ASP A 299 1.32 -24.36 9.67
CA ASP A 299 2.24 -23.78 10.64
C ASP A 299 2.11 -24.39 12.05
N GLY A 300 1.24 -25.40 12.23
CA GLY A 300 1.00 -26.01 13.54
C GLY A 300 0.55 -24.98 14.59
N ALA A 301 -0.23 -23.98 14.17
CA ALA A 301 -0.44 -22.72 14.87
C ALA A 301 -1.45 -22.81 16.03
N PHE A 302 -2.33 -23.80 16.04
CA PHE A 302 -3.37 -23.96 17.06
C PHE A 302 -2.79 -24.48 18.38
N VAL A 303 -3.25 -23.93 19.50
CA VAL A 303 -2.92 -24.47 20.85
C VAL A 303 -3.47 -25.88 21.02
N ASN A 304 -4.67 -26.15 20.49
CA ASN A 304 -5.27 -27.47 20.55
C ASN A 304 -4.63 -28.40 19.51
N ALA A 305 -3.80 -29.32 19.97
CA ALA A 305 -3.08 -30.29 19.13
C ALA A 305 -3.98 -31.37 18.51
N GLU A 306 -5.18 -31.59 19.06
CA GLU A 306 -6.15 -32.58 18.57
C GLU A 306 -7.02 -32.05 17.41
N LEU A 307 -6.89 -30.75 17.07
CA LEU A 307 -7.58 -30.20 15.92
C LEU A 307 -7.03 -30.82 14.64
N THR A 308 -7.94 -31.40 13.84
CA THR A 308 -7.64 -31.84 12.47
C THR A 308 -8.37 -30.95 11.45
N PRO A 309 -7.92 -30.95 10.18
CA PRO A 309 -8.62 -30.27 9.10
C PRO A 309 -10.11 -30.65 8.96
N GLU A 310 -10.50 -31.86 9.36
CA GLU A 310 -11.88 -32.33 9.33
C GLU A 310 -12.65 -31.89 10.59
N LEU A 311 -12.02 -32.00 11.76
CA LEU A 311 -12.66 -31.71 13.04
C LEU A 311 -13.05 -30.24 13.15
N ILE A 312 -12.23 -29.33 12.60
CA ILE A 312 -12.49 -27.88 12.68
C ILE A 312 -13.85 -27.52 12.05
N TRP A 313 -14.31 -28.20 11.01
CA TRP A 313 -15.61 -27.89 10.40
C TRP A 313 -16.81 -28.51 11.15
N ARG A 314 -16.55 -29.35 12.16
CA ARG A 314 -17.57 -30.06 12.95
C ARG A 314 -17.75 -29.49 14.36
N LEU A 315 -16.87 -28.59 14.79
CA LEU A 315 -16.97 -27.96 16.10
C LEU A 315 -18.26 -27.14 16.26
N ARG A 316 -18.72 -27.05 17.51
CA ARG A 316 -19.93 -26.31 17.90
C ARG A 316 -19.62 -25.43 19.09
N VAL A 317 -20.27 -24.26 19.12
CA VAL A 317 -20.21 -23.36 20.27
C VAL A 317 -20.88 -24.08 21.46
N PRO A 318 -20.26 -24.10 22.66
CA PRO A 318 -20.85 -24.69 23.86
C PRO A 318 -22.25 -24.14 24.14
N LYS A 319 -23.19 -24.97 24.65
CA LYS A 319 -24.62 -24.60 24.80
C LYS A 319 -24.85 -23.25 25.48
N ARG A 320 -24.06 -22.91 26.51
CA ARG A 320 -24.19 -21.66 27.28
C ARG A 320 -23.35 -20.48 26.76
N GLY A 321 -22.56 -20.68 25.70
CA GLY A 321 -21.71 -19.63 25.10
C GLY A 321 -22.32 -19.02 23.84
N SER A 322 -21.92 -17.79 23.52
CA SER A 322 -22.23 -17.10 22.26
C SER A 322 -21.12 -17.28 21.21
N SER A 323 -19.89 -17.57 21.65
CA SER A 323 -18.73 -17.81 20.78
C SER A 323 -17.78 -18.88 21.34
N LEU A 324 -16.94 -19.42 20.46
CA LEU A 324 -15.84 -20.34 20.80
C LEU A 324 -14.56 -19.86 20.12
N PRO A 325 -13.62 -19.22 20.83
CA PRO A 325 -12.38 -18.75 20.24
C PRO A 325 -11.39 -19.89 19.98
N LEU A 326 -10.72 -19.84 18.83
CA LEU A 326 -9.58 -20.69 18.49
C LEU A 326 -8.29 -19.93 18.78
N ARG A 327 -7.49 -20.44 19.73
CA ARG A 327 -6.27 -19.78 20.20
C ARG A 327 -5.03 -20.23 19.43
N TRP A 328 -4.16 -19.26 19.16
CA TRP A 328 -2.84 -19.49 18.58
C TRP A 328 -1.80 -19.80 19.66
N LYS A 329 -0.79 -20.59 19.32
CA LYS A 329 0.36 -20.80 20.21
C LYS A 329 1.16 -19.48 20.38
N PRO A 330 1.69 -19.16 21.57
CA PRO A 330 2.46 -17.94 21.79
C PRO A 330 3.64 -17.76 20.82
N GLU A 331 4.34 -18.84 20.49
CA GLU A 331 5.52 -18.85 19.63
C GLU A 331 5.23 -18.52 18.15
N VAL A 332 3.99 -18.71 17.68
CA VAL A 332 3.62 -18.40 16.28
C VAL A 332 3.04 -17.01 16.09
N LEU A 333 2.76 -16.27 17.17
CA LEU A 333 2.05 -14.98 17.13
C LEU A 333 2.68 -13.97 16.17
N ASN A 334 4.01 -13.94 16.10
CA ASN A 334 4.77 -13.02 15.23
C ASN A 334 5.17 -13.64 13.88
N THR A 335 4.69 -14.84 13.55
CA THR A 335 4.93 -15.48 12.25
C THR A 335 4.05 -14.81 11.19
N PRO A 336 4.63 -14.26 10.10
CA PRO A 336 3.84 -13.72 9.01
C PRO A 336 2.98 -14.78 8.33
N LEU A 337 1.74 -14.45 8.01
CA LEU A 337 0.84 -15.39 7.32
C LEU A 337 1.32 -15.69 5.89
N LEU A 338 1.71 -14.62 5.19
CA LEU A 338 2.19 -14.62 3.80
C LEU A 338 3.72 -14.52 3.81
N ARG A 339 4.43 -15.62 3.51
CA ARG A 339 5.90 -15.68 3.60
C ARG A 339 6.57 -15.82 2.24
N ARG A 340 7.80 -15.34 2.16
CA ARG A 340 8.62 -15.42 0.94
C ARG A 340 9.02 -16.86 0.68
N PHE A 341 9.31 -17.18 -0.58
CA PHE A 341 9.91 -18.45 -0.97
C PHE A 341 11.36 -18.26 -1.38
N ASN A 342 12.20 -19.17 -0.93
CA ASN A 342 13.57 -19.30 -1.39
C ASN A 342 13.64 -20.39 -2.46
N ARG A 343 14.47 -20.17 -3.48
CA ARG A 343 14.82 -21.23 -4.42
C ARG A 343 16.01 -22.01 -3.84
N THR A 344 15.84 -23.31 -3.69
CA THR A 344 16.87 -24.24 -3.24
C THR A 344 17.28 -25.16 -4.39
N THR A 345 18.30 -25.98 -4.19
CA THR A 345 18.72 -27.02 -5.15
C THR A 345 17.61 -28.03 -5.40
N CYS A 346 16.77 -28.30 -4.39
CA CYS A 346 15.67 -29.26 -4.45
C CYS A 346 14.31 -28.63 -4.82
N GLY A 347 14.25 -27.34 -5.14
CA GLY A 347 13.01 -26.68 -5.56
C GLY A 347 12.73 -25.36 -4.84
N TYR A 348 11.56 -25.25 -4.22
CA TYR A 348 11.11 -24.05 -3.51
C TYR A 348 10.81 -24.36 -2.06
N GLU A 349 11.33 -23.52 -1.16
CA GLU A 349 11.12 -23.65 0.27
C GLU A 349 10.48 -22.37 0.82
N LEU A 350 9.47 -22.53 1.69
CA LEU A 350 8.83 -21.43 2.38
C LEU A 350 9.74 -20.92 3.49
N HIS A 351 9.99 -19.62 3.50
CA HIS A 351 10.82 -19.05 4.56
C HIS A 351 10.09 -19.08 5.90
N PRO A 352 10.77 -19.41 7.02
CA PRO A 352 10.11 -19.52 8.33
C PRO A 352 9.55 -18.18 8.84
N LEU A 353 10.34 -17.10 8.75
CA LEU A 353 10.01 -15.82 9.42
C LEU A 353 9.83 -14.61 8.50
N LEU A 354 10.21 -14.67 7.22
CA LEU A 354 10.29 -13.47 6.40
C LEU A 354 9.06 -13.33 5.50
N PRO A 355 8.39 -12.17 5.56
CA PRO A 355 7.15 -11.96 4.84
C PRO A 355 7.39 -11.89 3.32
N MET A 356 6.34 -12.21 2.56
CA MET A 356 6.33 -11.98 1.13
C MET A 356 6.39 -10.48 0.84
N THR A 357 7.20 -10.10 -0.14
CA THR A 357 7.44 -8.70 -0.47
C THR A 357 6.41 -8.21 -1.48
N TYR A 358 6.10 -6.91 -1.44
CA TYR A 358 5.21 -6.28 -2.43
C TYR A 358 5.67 -6.53 -3.87
N GLU A 359 6.98 -6.48 -4.13
CA GLU A 359 7.52 -6.62 -5.49
C GLU A 359 7.35 -8.05 -6.02
N SER A 360 7.62 -9.07 -5.18
CA SER A 360 7.38 -10.46 -5.56
C SER A 360 5.92 -10.71 -5.91
N SER A 361 5.00 -10.17 -5.12
CA SER A 361 3.57 -10.31 -5.38
C SER A 361 3.12 -9.54 -6.62
N ARG A 362 3.61 -8.30 -6.81
CA ARG A 362 3.31 -7.48 -7.97
C ARG A 362 3.71 -8.19 -9.26
N ARG A 363 4.92 -8.76 -9.32
CA ARG A 363 5.39 -9.49 -10.49
C ARG A 363 4.49 -10.69 -10.79
N ALA A 364 4.15 -11.47 -9.77
CA ALA A 364 3.27 -12.63 -9.93
C ALA A 364 1.86 -12.26 -10.42
N LEU A 365 1.27 -11.15 -9.96
CA LEU A 365 -0.02 -10.67 -10.49
C LEU A 365 0.08 -10.24 -11.96
N GLN A 366 1.18 -9.61 -12.37
CA GLN A 366 1.40 -9.25 -13.78
C GLN A 366 1.51 -10.51 -14.66
N GLU A 367 2.30 -11.49 -14.23
CA GLU A 367 2.42 -12.78 -14.93
C GLU A 367 1.07 -13.51 -15.00
N LEU A 368 0.29 -13.52 -13.91
CA LEU A 368 -1.04 -14.12 -13.88
C LEU A 368 -1.99 -13.42 -14.86
N GLY A 369 -1.99 -12.09 -14.92
CA GLY A 369 -2.81 -11.32 -15.86
C GLY A 369 -2.47 -11.61 -17.33
N ARG A 370 -1.17 -11.71 -17.65
CA ARG A 370 -0.68 -12.06 -19.00
C ARG A 370 -1.04 -13.48 -19.37
N ASP A 371 -0.90 -14.42 -18.44
CA ASP A 371 -1.26 -15.82 -18.64
C ASP A 371 -2.78 -15.98 -18.85
N ALA A 372 -3.58 -15.17 -18.16
CA ALA A 372 -5.03 -15.08 -18.33
C ALA A 372 -5.48 -14.24 -19.55
N ARG A 373 -4.53 -13.77 -20.37
CA ARG A 373 -4.71 -13.03 -21.63
C ARG A 373 -5.37 -11.65 -21.52
N PHE A 374 -5.12 -10.94 -20.43
CA PHE A 374 -5.51 -9.54 -20.33
C PHE A 374 -4.53 -8.64 -21.11
N GLU A 375 -5.05 -7.69 -21.89
CA GLU A 375 -4.26 -6.64 -22.57
C GLU A 375 -3.44 -5.82 -21.56
N ASN A 376 -4.04 -5.48 -20.41
CA ASN A 376 -3.44 -4.65 -19.39
C ASN A 376 -2.94 -5.47 -18.19
N ASP A 377 -1.76 -5.12 -17.70
CA ASP A 377 -1.18 -5.70 -16.48
C ASP A 377 -2.17 -5.62 -15.30
N ILE A 378 -2.41 -6.77 -14.66
CA ILE A 378 -3.14 -6.86 -13.40
C ILE A 378 -2.20 -6.57 -12.24
N GLY A 379 -2.62 -5.70 -11.32
CA GLY A 379 -1.87 -5.41 -10.11
C GLY A 379 -2.77 -5.12 -8.91
N HIS A 380 -2.15 -5.00 -7.74
CA HIS A 380 -2.88 -4.79 -6.49
C HIS A 380 -3.82 -3.58 -6.48
N TYR A 381 -3.46 -2.52 -7.20
CA TYR A 381 -4.29 -1.32 -7.26
C TYR A 381 -5.56 -1.51 -8.08
N ASN A 382 -5.65 -2.52 -8.96
CA ASN A 382 -6.91 -2.86 -9.63
C ASN A 382 -7.94 -3.35 -8.59
N PHE A 383 -7.55 -4.27 -7.68
CA PHE A 383 -8.38 -4.76 -6.57
C PHE A 383 -8.79 -3.63 -5.62
N ARG A 384 -7.81 -2.83 -5.19
CA ARG A 384 -8.07 -1.74 -4.26
C ARG A 384 -8.97 -0.66 -4.86
N ARG A 385 -8.84 -0.36 -6.16
CA ARG A 385 -9.75 0.56 -6.85
C ARG A 385 -11.15 -0.02 -6.94
N TRP A 386 -11.28 -1.30 -7.26
CA TRP A 386 -12.58 -1.97 -7.30
C TRP A 386 -13.29 -1.87 -5.95
N ALA A 387 -12.64 -2.34 -4.88
CA ALA A 387 -13.17 -2.23 -3.52
C ALA A 387 -13.50 -0.77 -3.14
N ALA A 388 -12.62 0.19 -3.47
CA ALA A 388 -12.86 1.60 -3.18
C ALA A 388 -14.09 2.17 -3.91
N ASN A 389 -14.32 1.79 -5.17
CA ASN A 389 -15.50 2.24 -5.93
C ASN A 389 -16.79 1.57 -5.42
N GLU A 390 -16.75 0.30 -5.04
CA GLU A 390 -17.91 -0.37 -4.42
C GLU A 390 -18.24 0.21 -3.04
N VAL A 391 -17.22 0.47 -2.22
CA VAL A 391 -17.43 1.12 -0.92
C VAL A 391 -18.00 2.53 -1.11
N ASN A 392 -17.52 3.28 -2.11
CA ASN A 392 -18.07 4.60 -2.42
C ASN A 392 -19.55 4.58 -2.83
N ARG A 393 -20.04 3.49 -3.40
CA ARG A 393 -21.46 3.35 -3.79
C ARG A 393 -22.36 2.97 -2.63
N ASN A 394 -21.84 2.23 -1.65
CA ASN A 394 -22.64 1.55 -0.63
C ASN A 394 -22.45 2.11 0.79
N PHE A 395 -21.44 2.96 1.01
CA PHE A 395 -21.07 3.48 2.33
C PHE A 395 -20.96 5.00 2.32
N THR A 396 -21.05 5.61 3.51
CA THR A 396 -20.79 7.04 3.68
C THR A 396 -19.33 7.40 3.39
N SER A 397 -19.05 8.67 3.09
CA SER A 397 -17.67 9.16 2.93
C SER A 397 -16.79 8.85 4.15
N GLN A 398 -17.33 8.97 5.37
CA GLN A 398 -16.59 8.69 6.60
C GLN A 398 -16.20 7.21 6.70
N GLU A 399 -17.13 6.31 6.41
CA GLU A 399 -16.85 4.87 6.38
C GLU A 399 -15.85 4.50 5.27
N ARG A 400 -16.01 5.07 4.06
CA ARG A 400 -15.04 4.90 2.97
C ARG A 400 -13.62 5.32 3.38
N GLN A 401 -13.49 6.45 4.06
CA GLN A 401 -12.20 6.92 4.56
C GLN A 401 -11.59 5.95 5.58
N ARG A 402 -12.40 5.37 6.48
CA ARG A 402 -11.97 4.36 7.46
C ARG A 402 -11.54 3.05 6.78
N VAL A 403 -12.35 2.51 5.87
CA VAL A 403 -12.05 1.27 5.11
C VAL A 403 -10.74 1.42 4.34
N LEU A 404 -10.56 2.55 3.65
CA LEU A 404 -9.40 2.74 2.80
C LEU A 404 -8.18 3.33 3.53
N GLY A 405 -8.30 3.73 4.80
CA GLY A 405 -7.24 4.41 5.55
C GLY A 405 -6.77 5.70 4.85
N GLN A 406 -7.72 6.55 4.47
CA GLN A 406 -7.49 7.81 3.77
C GLN A 406 -7.86 9.00 4.65
N SER A 407 -7.20 10.14 4.42
CA SER A 407 -7.38 11.36 5.20
C SER A 407 -8.46 12.29 4.65
N GLY A 408 -9.14 11.93 3.56
CA GLY A 408 -10.18 12.76 2.95
C GLY A 408 -10.56 12.33 1.54
N ASP A 409 -11.62 12.95 1.01
CA ASP A 409 -12.27 12.58 -0.25
C ASP A 409 -11.44 12.91 -1.49
N ALA A 410 -10.69 14.00 -1.46
CA ALA A 410 -9.76 14.37 -2.54
C ALA A 410 -8.72 13.25 -2.84
N VAL A 411 -8.36 12.44 -1.84
CA VAL A 411 -7.45 11.30 -2.04
C VAL A 411 -8.14 10.20 -2.87
N PHE A 412 -9.43 9.97 -2.64
CA PHE A 412 -10.23 9.01 -3.38
C PHE A 412 -10.41 9.44 -4.83
N GLU A 413 -10.90 10.65 -5.05
CA GLU A 413 -11.14 11.24 -6.38
C GLU A 413 -9.86 11.22 -7.22
N ARG A 414 -8.75 11.63 -6.62
CA ARG A 414 -7.46 11.71 -7.32
C ARG A 414 -6.88 10.35 -7.67
N HIS A 415 -7.04 9.31 -6.85
CA HIS A 415 -6.27 8.07 -6.99
C HIS A 415 -7.08 6.80 -7.29
N TYR A 416 -8.36 6.77 -6.94
CA TYR A 416 -9.16 5.55 -6.95
C TYR A 416 -10.47 5.64 -7.73
N GLN A 417 -11.07 6.82 -7.81
CA GLN A 417 -12.28 7.02 -8.59
C GLN A 417 -12.05 6.59 -10.04
N SER A 418 -12.97 5.76 -10.53
CA SER A 418 -12.97 5.30 -11.92
C SER A 418 -13.04 6.48 -12.88
N GLN A 419 -12.26 6.41 -13.97
CA GLN A 419 -12.38 7.35 -15.08
C GLN A 419 -13.60 7.03 -15.97
N PHE A 420 -14.08 5.78 -15.92
CA PHE A 420 -15.31 5.35 -16.57
C PHE A 420 -16.50 5.63 -15.67
N ILE A 421 -17.44 6.45 -16.15
CA ILE A 421 -18.70 6.71 -15.46
C ILE A 421 -19.62 5.51 -15.66
N ALA A 422 -19.70 4.65 -14.65
CA ALA A 422 -20.56 3.48 -14.65
C ALA A 422 -22.01 3.86 -14.28
N ARG A 423 -22.59 4.80 -15.02
CA ARG A 423 -24.01 5.16 -15.01
C ARG A 423 -24.48 5.38 -16.45
N ASP A 424 -25.61 4.80 -16.80
CA ASP A 424 -26.23 5.02 -18.11
C ASP A 424 -26.86 6.42 -18.16
N LEU A 425 -26.10 7.40 -18.68
CA LEU A 425 -26.59 8.77 -18.80
C LEU A 425 -27.70 8.90 -19.85
N GLN A 426 -27.78 7.99 -20.84
CA GLN A 426 -28.91 8.01 -21.78
C GLN A 426 -30.20 7.60 -21.07
N HIS A 427 -30.13 6.63 -20.16
CA HIS A 427 -31.24 6.30 -19.29
C HIS A 427 -31.61 7.47 -18.36
N VAL A 428 -30.64 8.05 -17.64
CA VAL A 428 -30.91 9.08 -16.63
C VAL A 428 -31.38 10.40 -17.23
N VAL A 429 -30.75 10.86 -18.33
CA VAL A 429 -31.01 12.19 -18.89
C VAL A 429 -32.10 12.16 -19.96
N LEU A 430 -32.09 11.12 -20.82
CA LEU A 430 -33.03 11.01 -21.94
C LEU A 430 -34.19 10.05 -21.66
N LEU A 431 -34.29 9.52 -20.44
CA LEU A 431 -35.33 8.59 -20.00
C LEU A 431 -35.45 7.35 -20.90
N ARG A 432 -34.32 6.87 -21.46
CA ARG A 432 -34.26 5.66 -22.29
C ARG A 432 -34.28 4.39 -21.44
N PRO A 433 -34.65 3.23 -21.99
CA PRO A 433 -34.49 1.97 -21.27
C PRO A 433 -33.02 1.74 -20.83
N PRO A 434 -32.77 1.33 -19.58
CA PRO A 434 -31.42 1.18 -19.05
C PRO A 434 -30.66 0.04 -19.73
N GLN A 435 -29.41 0.30 -20.12
CA GLN A 435 -28.52 -0.67 -20.77
C GLN A 435 -27.39 -1.13 -19.84
N GLU A 436 -27.72 -1.47 -18.59
CA GLU A 436 -26.73 -1.81 -17.54
C GLU A 436 -25.80 -2.98 -17.91
N GLY A 437 -26.31 -3.97 -18.65
CA GLY A 437 -25.50 -5.08 -19.15
C GLY A 437 -24.41 -4.62 -20.12
N LEU A 438 -24.77 -3.80 -21.11
CA LEU A 438 -23.82 -3.23 -22.07
C LEU A 438 -22.84 -2.29 -21.39
N LEU A 439 -23.32 -1.44 -20.48
CA LEU A 439 -22.49 -0.53 -19.70
C LEU A 439 -21.43 -1.28 -18.88
N ARG A 440 -21.83 -2.38 -18.22
CA ARG A 440 -20.91 -3.24 -17.45
C ARG A 440 -19.83 -3.82 -18.36
N VAL A 441 -20.20 -4.40 -19.50
CA VAL A 441 -19.23 -4.98 -20.45
C VAL A 441 -18.32 -3.89 -21.03
N ALA A 442 -18.85 -2.71 -21.36
CA ALA A 442 -18.08 -1.59 -21.91
C ALA A 442 -17.01 -1.06 -20.93
N GLY A 443 -17.34 -1.00 -19.64
CA GLY A 443 -16.42 -0.59 -18.57
C GLY A 443 -15.46 -1.68 -18.08
N SER A 444 -15.72 -2.94 -18.42
CA SER A 444 -14.96 -4.08 -17.90
C SER A 444 -13.62 -4.28 -18.61
N MET A 445 -12.62 -4.75 -17.85
CA MET A 445 -11.36 -5.22 -18.42
C MET A 445 -11.53 -6.44 -19.33
N LEU A 446 -12.63 -7.19 -19.18
CA LEU A 446 -12.93 -8.34 -20.04
C LEU A 446 -13.15 -7.96 -21.51
N ARG A 447 -13.61 -6.73 -21.81
CA ARG A 447 -13.79 -6.26 -23.18
C ARG A 447 -12.52 -6.32 -24.02
N LYS A 448 -11.37 -6.18 -23.36
CA LYS A 448 -10.02 -6.14 -23.95
C LYS A 448 -9.26 -7.45 -23.79
N ARG A 449 -9.89 -8.48 -23.23
CA ARG A 449 -9.28 -9.79 -23.03
C ARG A 449 -9.48 -10.62 -24.29
N ASP A 450 -8.39 -11.16 -24.84
CA ASP A 450 -8.43 -12.07 -25.97
C ASP A 450 -7.94 -13.47 -25.55
N PRO A 451 -8.84 -14.43 -25.30
CA PRO A 451 -8.46 -15.80 -24.94
C PRO A 451 -7.59 -16.52 -25.99
N LEU A 452 -7.63 -16.09 -27.26
CA LEU A 452 -6.87 -16.69 -28.36
C LEU A 452 -5.50 -16.04 -28.53
N ALA A 453 -5.19 -14.96 -27.79
CA ALA A 453 -3.90 -14.31 -27.88
C ALA A 453 -2.76 -15.29 -27.55
N PRO A 454 -1.69 -15.32 -28.35
CA PRO A 454 -0.58 -16.23 -28.12
C PRO A 454 0.15 -15.88 -26.81
N SER A 455 0.63 -16.89 -26.09
CA SER A 455 1.44 -16.69 -24.87
C SER A 455 2.86 -16.23 -25.17
N GLU A 456 3.38 -16.64 -26.34
CA GLU A 456 4.72 -16.32 -26.80
C GLU A 456 4.68 -16.00 -28.29
N LEU A 457 5.54 -15.09 -28.72
CA LEU A 457 5.70 -14.78 -30.14
C LEU A 457 6.44 -15.95 -30.81
N THR A 458 5.83 -16.50 -31.86
CA THR A 458 6.53 -17.46 -32.74
C THR A 458 7.67 -16.75 -33.47
N ASP A 459 8.66 -17.48 -33.96
CA ASP A 459 9.75 -16.86 -34.73
C ASP A 459 9.25 -16.19 -36.00
N THR A 460 8.13 -16.66 -36.56
CA THR A 460 7.42 -16.01 -37.66
C THR A 460 6.81 -14.68 -37.22
N HIS A 461 6.17 -14.61 -36.05
CA HIS A 461 5.66 -13.33 -35.51
C HIS A 461 6.80 -12.35 -35.19
N LYS A 462 7.90 -12.82 -34.60
CA LYS A 462 9.08 -11.98 -34.33
C LYS A 462 9.64 -11.40 -35.62
N ARG A 463 9.81 -12.23 -36.66
CA ARG A 463 10.26 -11.78 -37.99
C ARG A 463 9.29 -10.80 -38.63
N ALA A 464 7.99 -11.04 -38.52
CA ALA A 464 6.96 -10.14 -39.03
C ALA A 464 7.02 -8.77 -38.34
N ILE A 465 7.11 -8.74 -37.01
CA ILE A 465 7.26 -7.49 -36.22
C ILE A 465 8.57 -6.76 -36.59
N CYS A 466 9.67 -7.48 -36.78
CA CYS A 466 10.93 -6.85 -37.21
C CYS A 466 10.85 -6.24 -38.62
N ARG A 467 10.02 -6.80 -39.52
CA ARG A 467 9.82 -6.29 -40.88
C ARG A 467 8.77 -5.19 -40.96
N HIS A 468 7.78 -5.24 -40.06
CA HIS A 468 6.63 -4.35 -40.00
C HIS A 468 6.43 -3.84 -38.56
N PRO A 469 7.26 -2.91 -38.08
CA PRO A 469 7.14 -2.37 -36.73
C PRO A 469 5.79 -1.72 -36.44
N GLU A 470 5.08 -1.25 -37.47
CA GLU A 470 3.71 -0.72 -37.43
C GLU A 470 2.68 -1.72 -36.91
N MET A 471 2.97 -3.03 -36.90
CA MET A 471 2.10 -4.03 -36.30
C MET A 471 1.98 -3.90 -34.76
N LEU A 472 2.83 -3.08 -34.13
CA LEU A 472 2.84 -2.84 -32.69
C LEU A 472 2.11 -1.53 -32.28
N SER A 473 1.69 -0.70 -33.24
CA SER A 473 1.14 0.65 -32.97
C SER A 473 -0.35 0.67 -32.67
#